data_AF-A0AB39RHW0-F1
#
_entry.id   AF-A0AB39RHW0-F1
#
_cell.length_a   1.000
_cell.length_b   1.000
_cell.length_c   1.000
_cell.angle_alpha   90.00
_cell.angle_beta   90.00
_cell.angle_gamma   90.00
#
_symmetry.space_group_name_H-M   'P 1'
#
loop_
_entity.id
_entity.type
_entity.pdbx_description
1 polymer ?
#
loop_
_entity_poly.entity_id
_entity_poly.type
_entity_poly.pdbx_seq_one_letter_code
_entity_poly.pdbx_strand_id
1 'polypeptide(L)'
;MNGGADRFEAFDEREGHEEQGHERYGHDSYEGDGHEEGGAYEGQAGAGDGVGPEGAPVGGDDGAQVPQVPQGPQGPGPQGPRGPDGPDGPAHGNGEEPGKPPRIPLPRSSVEDTGRPLPEPAAALAPAPLVLEHRVLKSLLGAWALAACSAEETAAVEEHLGGCGSCADEALRLRGAVGLLHPPESLDLDPTLRTRVLEGCLDRRPPRIPVPEWAAPYDAETARLDALLQDIGGAEWHAPVRLRWFDGDSPVSRRTTVAGVIAHLLSVDGLVAVALGLEDPLGSTGPASDDPTPEGRTEAYWRGSHFPPTRSVRGPWREQSHNLVRTVSFAGGGSGRLTVPYGGFELPLRDSMLDRAFECWVHAGDIADAVDYPYEPPAPRHLHRMIDLAARMLPGSLAARRRAGLSAAPVRHLVAAGAPGRSLRLEIEGSGGGDWLIPLDSPGAVGSTEREVAHVALDGVEFCRLTAGHVSPEEAAAGQDGDREAIREVLFAAASLSRM
;
A
#
# COMPACT_ATOMS: atom_id res chain seq x y z
N MET A 1 68.94 22.83 -32.62
CA MET A 1 70.16 22.69 -31.78
C MET A 1 69.86 21.58 -30.79
N ASN A 2 69.98 20.31 -31.18
CA ASN A 2 71.15 19.41 -31.19
C ASN A 2 71.45 18.71 -29.86
N GLY A 3 71.34 17.37 -29.89
CA GLY A 3 71.91 16.36 -28.98
C GLY A 3 70.87 15.64 -28.11
N GLY A 4 70.58 14.34 -28.18
CA GLY A 4 71.12 13.22 -28.98
C GLY A 4 71.33 11.96 -28.11
N ALA A 5 70.52 10.91 -28.36
CA ALA A 5 70.76 9.43 -28.28
C ALA A 5 71.07 8.77 -26.91
N ASP A 6 70.74 7.52 -26.53
CA ASP A 6 70.32 6.22 -27.14
C ASP A 6 69.63 5.37 -26.04
N ARG A 7 68.59 4.52 -26.21
CA ARG A 7 68.33 3.26 -26.97
C ARG A 7 68.88 1.94 -26.35
N PHE A 8 67.98 0.98 -26.10
CA PHE A 8 68.04 -0.52 -26.23
C PHE A 8 66.67 -1.07 -25.72
N GLU A 9 65.69 -1.60 -26.51
CA GLU A 9 65.56 -2.87 -27.29
C GLU A 9 65.95 -4.16 -26.52
N ALA A 10 65.27 -5.32 -26.55
CA ALA A 10 64.02 -5.86 -27.15
C ALA A 10 63.84 -7.33 -26.65
N PHE A 11 62.82 -8.05 -27.17
CA PHE A 11 62.40 -9.47 -27.06
C PHE A 11 61.38 -9.81 -25.96
N ASP A 12 60.11 -10.19 -26.19
CA ASP A 12 59.34 -10.88 -27.26
C ASP A 12 59.26 -12.43 -27.14
N GLU A 13 58.06 -12.94 -27.43
CA GLU A 13 57.61 -14.33 -27.64
C GLU A 13 57.35 -15.24 -26.40
N ARG A 14 56.33 -16.10 -26.29
CA ARG A 14 55.19 -16.52 -27.14
C ARG A 14 54.35 -17.58 -26.37
N GLU A 15 53.08 -17.74 -26.79
CA GLU A 15 52.26 -18.97 -26.86
C GLU A 15 51.92 -19.70 -25.52
N GLY A 16 50.73 -20.23 -25.25
CA GLY A 16 49.64 -20.78 -26.08
C GLY A 16 49.24 -22.16 -25.51
N HIS A 17 47.97 -22.57 -25.68
CA HIS A 17 47.28 -23.83 -25.26
C HIS A 17 46.62 -23.83 -23.88
N GLU A 18 45.28 -23.92 -23.71
CA GLU A 18 44.22 -24.85 -24.17
C GLU A 18 44.09 -26.19 -23.40
N GLU A 19 42.81 -26.59 -23.24
CA GLU A 19 42.21 -27.87 -22.75
C GLU A 19 42.01 -28.04 -21.23
N GLN A 20 40.78 -27.99 -20.73
CA GLN A 20 39.68 -29.00 -20.74
C GLN A 20 39.91 -30.21 -19.81
N GLY A 21 38.94 -30.46 -18.91
CA GLY A 21 38.53 -31.82 -18.54
C GLY A 21 38.45 -32.20 -17.05
N HIS A 22 37.25 -32.66 -16.66
CA HIS A 22 36.92 -33.69 -15.66
C HIS A 22 36.62 -33.36 -14.17
N GLU A 23 35.30 -33.38 -13.88
CA GLU A 23 34.58 -34.12 -12.81
C GLU A 23 35.38 -34.93 -11.77
N ARG A 24 35.05 -34.78 -10.46
CA ARG A 24 34.51 -35.89 -9.62
C ARG A 24 34.05 -35.48 -8.20
N TYR A 25 33.04 -36.22 -7.76
CA TYR A 25 32.38 -36.37 -6.45
C TYR A 25 33.25 -36.75 -5.22
N GLY A 26 32.69 -36.46 -4.03
CA GLY A 26 32.88 -37.13 -2.71
C GLY A 26 32.52 -36.15 -1.58
N HIS A 27 31.42 -36.20 -0.83
CA HIS A 27 30.84 -37.20 0.09
C HIS A 27 31.81 -37.78 1.14
N ASP A 28 31.61 -37.35 2.40
CA ASP A 28 31.91 -38.00 3.70
C ASP A 28 31.35 -37.01 4.76
N SER A 29 30.27 -37.18 5.55
CA SER A 29 29.77 -38.23 6.46
C SER A 29 30.78 -38.79 7.47
N TYR A 30 30.68 -38.35 8.73
CA TYR A 30 31.01 -39.14 9.91
C TYR A 30 30.10 -38.79 11.09
N GLU A 31 29.37 -39.82 11.53
CA GLU A 31 28.58 -39.91 12.76
C GLU A 31 29.45 -40.32 13.96
N GLY A 32 28.84 -40.21 15.15
CA GLY A 32 29.20 -40.93 16.37
C GLY A 32 29.65 -40.01 17.51
N ASP A 33 29.28 -40.20 18.76
CA ASP A 33 28.24 -40.98 19.44
C ASP A 33 28.39 -40.61 20.93
N GLY A 34 27.33 -40.78 21.74
CA GLY A 34 27.53 -41.29 23.10
C GLY A 34 27.57 -40.32 24.30
N HIS A 35 26.53 -40.48 25.12
CA HIS A 35 26.53 -40.57 26.58
C HIS A 35 26.06 -39.38 27.45
N GLU A 36 24.85 -39.61 27.97
CA GLU A 36 24.29 -39.14 29.25
C GLU A 36 25.22 -39.45 30.43
N GLU A 37 25.27 -38.55 31.43
CA GLU A 37 24.91 -38.85 32.83
C GLU A 37 24.97 -37.57 33.69
N GLY A 38 24.09 -37.52 34.70
CA GLY A 38 23.80 -36.35 35.51
C GLY A 38 24.56 -36.23 36.83
N GLY A 39 24.06 -35.30 37.65
CA GLY A 39 24.49 -35.01 39.03
C GLY A 39 25.36 -33.76 39.12
N ALA A 40 25.34 -32.93 40.15
CA ALA A 40 24.54 -32.79 41.35
C ALA A 40 24.86 -31.38 41.92
N TYR A 41 24.05 -30.96 42.86
CA TYR A 41 24.00 -29.70 43.59
C TYR A 41 25.08 -29.57 44.71
N GLU A 42 25.16 -28.36 45.30
CA GLU A 42 25.92 -27.88 46.49
C GLU A 42 27.43 -27.59 46.30
N GLY A 43 28.04 -26.52 46.82
CA GLY A 43 27.62 -25.43 47.71
C GLY A 43 28.84 -24.59 48.16
N GLN A 44 28.57 -23.51 48.90
CA GLN A 44 29.43 -22.86 49.91
C GLN A 44 30.53 -21.82 49.53
N ALA A 45 30.15 -20.55 49.75
CA ALA A 45 30.70 -19.56 50.70
C ALA A 45 32.07 -18.85 50.53
N GLY A 46 31.97 -17.53 50.76
CA GLY A 46 32.94 -16.67 51.48
C GLY A 46 32.81 -15.20 51.05
N ALA A 47 32.97 -14.14 51.85
CA ALA A 47 32.79 -13.78 53.26
C ALA A 47 33.20 -12.28 53.40
N GLY A 48 32.64 -11.55 54.38
CA GLY A 48 33.16 -10.28 54.92
C GLY A 48 32.35 -9.02 54.56
N ASP A 49 32.07 -8.05 55.44
CA ASP A 49 32.36 -7.87 56.88
C ASP A 49 31.59 -6.64 57.42
N GLY A 50 31.15 -6.71 58.70
CA GLY A 50 30.99 -5.59 59.66
C GLY A 50 29.82 -4.59 59.47
N VAL A 51 29.15 -4.01 60.48
CA VAL A 51 29.37 -3.82 61.93
C VAL A 51 28.01 -3.38 62.53
N GLY A 52 27.56 -3.96 63.66
CA GLY A 52 26.49 -3.42 64.54
C GLY A 52 27.05 -2.43 65.60
N PRO A 53 26.35 -2.01 66.69
CA PRO A 53 25.25 -2.72 67.34
C PRO A 53 24.18 -1.86 68.10
N GLU A 54 23.28 -2.57 68.81
CA GLU A 54 22.58 -2.25 70.09
C GLU A 54 21.49 -1.14 70.14
N GLY A 55 20.34 -1.28 70.83
CA GLY A 55 19.82 -2.28 71.77
C GLY A 55 18.35 -1.96 72.17
N ALA A 56 17.62 -2.96 72.67
CA ALA A 56 16.18 -2.97 73.02
C ALA A 56 15.94 -2.63 74.54
N PRO A 57 14.83 -2.98 75.27
CA PRO A 57 13.44 -3.40 74.96
C PRO A 57 12.32 -2.84 75.93
N VAL A 58 11.07 -3.39 75.80
CA VAL A 58 9.92 -3.52 76.77
C VAL A 58 9.05 -2.26 77.04
N GLY A 59 7.70 -2.25 77.10
CA GLY A 59 6.58 -3.21 77.04
C GLY A 59 5.29 -2.51 77.59
N GLY A 60 4.08 -3.07 77.40
CA GLY A 60 2.87 -2.69 78.16
C GLY A 60 1.56 -2.49 77.38
N ASP A 61 0.48 -3.05 77.92
CA ASP A 61 -0.89 -3.29 77.40
C ASP A 61 -1.88 -2.12 77.58
N ASP A 62 -3.07 -2.24 76.98
CA ASP A 62 -4.40 -1.68 77.34
C ASP A 62 -5.21 -0.98 76.21
N GLY A 63 -6.31 -1.65 75.80
CA GLY A 63 -7.66 -1.09 75.93
C GLY A 63 -8.36 -0.34 74.77
N ALA A 64 -9.49 -0.93 74.30
CA ALA A 64 -10.77 -0.30 73.90
C ALA A 64 -10.78 0.66 72.67
N GLN A 65 -11.79 0.78 71.79
CA GLN A 65 -13.22 0.50 71.85
C GLN A 65 -13.83 0.59 70.43
N VAL A 66 -14.82 -0.26 70.15
CA VAL A 66 -15.73 -0.22 68.99
C VAL A 66 -16.99 0.59 69.37
N PRO A 67 -17.65 1.32 68.45
CA PRO A 67 -19.03 1.76 68.66
C PRO A 67 -20.05 0.82 67.99
N GLN A 68 -21.01 0.30 68.77
CA GLN A 68 -22.25 -0.39 68.35
C GLN A 68 -23.38 0.65 68.09
N VAL A 69 -24.10 0.62 66.95
CA VAL A 69 -25.46 0.04 66.67
C VAL A 69 -26.62 0.56 67.54
N PRO A 70 -27.83 0.82 66.98
CA PRO A 70 -28.98 0.00 67.38
C PRO A 70 -29.92 -0.49 66.25
N GLN A 71 -30.46 -1.69 66.50
CA GLN A 71 -31.46 -2.52 65.80
C GLN A 71 -32.90 -1.93 65.94
N GLY A 72 -34.01 -2.28 65.27
CA GLY A 72 -34.53 -3.32 64.34
C GLY A 72 -35.97 -2.85 63.90
N PRO A 73 -36.93 -3.65 63.35
CA PRO A 73 -37.20 -5.08 63.57
C PRO A 73 -37.48 -5.92 62.28
N GLN A 74 -37.88 -7.19 62.48
CA GLN A 74 -37.76 -8.36 61.59
C GLN A 74 -39.01 -8.73 60.73
N GLY A 75 -38.74 -9.28 59.52
CA GLY A 75 -39.50 -10.33 58.78
C GLY A 75 -40.70 -9.91 57.90
N PRO A 76 -41.13 -10.67 56.85
CA PRO A 76 -40.67 -11.99 56.33
C PRO A 76 -40.16 -11.97 54.85
N GLY A 77 -39.50 -13.05 54.37
CA GLY A 77 -39.12 -13.22 52.94
C GLY A 77 -40.33 -13.52 52.02
N PRO A 78 -40.20 -13.91 50.72
CA PRO A 78 -39.01 -14.28 49.91
C PRO A 78 -38.99 -13.61 48.50
N GLN A 79 -38.13 -14.11 47.59
CA GLN A 79 -38.06 -13.92 46.12
C GLN A 79 -37.06 -12.87 45.59
N GLY A 80 -36.02 -13.36 44.91
CA GLY A 80 -35.05 -12.53 44.20
C GLY A 80 -35.56 -12.04 42.84
N PRO A 81 -35.08 -10.90 42.33
CA PRO A 81 -35.30 -10.51 40.95
C PRO A 81 -34.03 -10.60 40.09
N ARG A 82 -34.29 -10.89 38.81
CA ARG A 82 -33.41 -10.83 37.64
C ARG A 82 -32.70 -9.46 37.51
N GLY A 83 -31.54 -9.48 36.86
CA GLY A 83 -30.73 -8.31 36.56
C GLY A 83 -31.38 -7.32 35.57
N PRO A 84 -30.90 -6.06 35.51
CA PRO A 84 -31.40 -5.07 34.57
C PRO A 84 -30.50 -4.90 33.34
N ASP A 85 -31.18 -4.70 32.21
CA ASP A 85 -30.71 -4.20 30.92
C ASP A 85 -30.18 -2.74 31.01
N GLY A 86 -29.41 -2.35 29.98
CA GLY A 86 -28.44 -1.24 29.95
C GLY A 86 -28.96 0.21 29.88
N PRO A 87 -28.03 1.19 29.77
CA PRO A 87 -28.35 2.61 29.91
C PRO A 87 -28.52 3.36 28.58
N ASP A 88 -29.64 4.08 28.52
CA ASP A 88 -29.93 5.42 27.99
C ASP A 88 -28.88 6.17 27.14
N GLY A 89 -29.32 6.57 25.94
CA GLY A 89 -28.75 7.69 25.17
C GLY A 89 -29.55 8.99 25.39
N PRO A 90 -28.92 10.18 25.24
CA PRO A 90 -29.58 11.44 25.52
C PRO A 90 -30.39 11.96 24.32
N ALA A 91 -31.49 12.63 24.66
CA ALA A 91 -32.43 13.26 23.76
C ALA A 91 -31.93 14.60 23.21
N HIS A 92 -32.13 14.82 21.91
CA HIS A 92 -32.46 16.14 21.37
C HIS A 92 -33.51 15.98 20.27
N GLY A 93 -34.68 16.58 20.49
CA GLY A 93 -35.81 16.53 19.58
C GLY A 93 -35.71 17.57 18.47
N ASN A 94 -36.27 17.21 17.32
CA ASN A 94 -37.17 18.06 16.52
C ASN A 94 -38.04 17.14 15.67
N GLY A 95 -39.36 17.39 15.67
CA GLY A 95 -40.38 16.45 15.27
C GLY A 95 -40.40 16.06 13.78
N GLU A 96 -40.64 14.78 13.53
CA GLU A 96 -41.12 14.27 12.25
C GLU A 96 -42.41 13.47 12.48
N GLU A 97 -43.47 13.88 11.79
CA GLU A 97 -44.76 13.19 11.75
C GLU A 97 -44.61 11.77 11.19
N PRO A 98 -45.28 10.75 11.76
CA PRO A 98 -45.23 9.39 11.25
C PRO A 98 -45.99 9.28 9.93
N GLY A 99 -45.27 9.09 8.82
CA GLY A 99 -45.89 8.79 7.52
C GLY A 99 -45.13 9.26 6.27
N LYS A 100 -44.03 10.01 6.39
CA LYS A 100 -43.21 10.37 5.22
C LYS A 100 -42.15 9.30 4.94
N PRO A 101 -42.03 8.79 3.69
CA PRO A 101 -40.91 7.94 3.32
C PRO A 101 -39.59 8.73 3.46
N PRO A 102 -38.49 8.08 3.84
CA PRO A 102 -37.20 8.76 4.03
C PRO A 102 -36.77 9.48 2.75
N ARG A 103 -36.26 10.71 2.90
CA ARG A 103 -35.76 11.54 1.78
C ARG A 103 -34.60 10.89 1.00
N ILE A 104 -33.97 9.87 1.58
CA ILE A 104 -32.90 9.07 0.94
C ILE A 104 -33.34 7.59 1.00
N PRO A 105 -33.51 6.92 -0.16
CA PRO A 105 -33.84 5.50 -0.18
C PRO A 105 -32.70 4.68 0.45
N LEU A 106 -33.05 3.73 1.32
CA LEU A 106 -32.11 2.71 1.79
C LEU A 106 -31.54 1.95 0.58
N PRO A 107 -30.25 1.56 0.61
CA PRO A 107 -29.67 0.72 -0.44
C PRO A 107 -30.52 -0.54 -0.58
N ARG A 108 -30.93 -0.84 -1.82
CA ARG A 108 -31.71 -2.05 -2.10
C ARG A 108 -30.83 -3.25 -1.77
N SER A 109 -31.34 -4.17 -0.96
CA SER A 109 -30.78 -5.52 -0.84
C SER A 109 -30.72 -6.15 -2.23
N SER A 110 -29.64 -6.88 -2.54
CA SER A 110 -29.56 -7.65 -3.78
C SER A 110 -30.77 -8.57 -3.85
N VAL A 111 -31.36 -8.74 -5.05
CA VAL A 111 -32.51 -9.65 -5.23
C VAL A 111 -32.13 -11.07 -4.79
N GLU A 112 -30.86 -11.42 -4.95
CA GLU A 112 -30.24 -12.70 -4.58
C GLU A 112 -30.24 -12.93 -3.05
N ASP A 113 -30.11 -11.88 -2.23
CA ASP A 113 -30.08 -11.98 -0.76
C ASP A 113 -31.48 -12.10 -0.13
N THR A 114 -32.54 -11.80 -0.90
CA THR A 114 -33.91 -11.79 -0.37
C THR A 114 -34.59 -13.15 -0.39
N GLY A 115 -33.92 -14.19 -0.93
CA GLY A 115 -34.50 -15.52 -1.14
C GLY A 115 -35.73 -15.51 -2.06
N ARG A 116 -35.98 -14.39 -2.77
CA ARG A 116 -37.07 -14.26 -3.73
C ARG A 116 -36.59 -14.73 -5.09
N PRO A 117 -37.42 -15.45 -5.86
CA PRO A 117 -37.07 -15.82 -7.22
C PRO A 117 -36.77 -14.56 -8.03
N LEU A 118 -35.69 -14.62 -8.80
CA LEU A 118 -35.32 -13.55 -9.73
C LEU A 118 -36.54 -13.25 -10.62
N PRO A 119 -36.85 -11.96 -10.88
CA PRO A 119 -37.84 -11.62 -11.89
C PRO A 119 -37.41 -12.26 -13.20
N GLU A 120 -38.32 -12.99 -13.85
CA GLU A 120 -38.05 -13.53 -15.18
C GLU A 120 -37.56 -12.37 -16.06
N PRO A 121 -36.44 -12.56 -16.79
CA PRO A 121 -35.96 -11.53 -17.70
C PRO A 121 -37.13 -11.17 -18.59
N ALA A 122 -37.51 -9.88 -18.59
CA ALA A 122 -38.54 -9.37 -19.47
C ALA A 122 -38.20 -9.90 -20.85
N ALA A 123 -39.08 -10.73 -21.41
CA ALA A 123 -38.87 -11.38 -22.68
C ALA A 123 -38.65 -10.28 -23.72
N ALA A 124 -37.39 -9.92 -23.95
CA ALA A 124 -36.97 -9.38 -25.22
C ALA A 124 -37.52 -10.40 -26.21
N LEU A 125 -38.50 -10.00 -27.00
CA LEU A 125 -39.12 -10.82 -28.04
C LEU A 125 -37.99 -11.58 -28.71
N ALA A 126 -37.88 -12.88 -28.41
CA ALA A 126 -36.84 -13.69 -29.01
C ALA A 126 -37.04 -13.50 -30.52
N PRO A 127 -35.99 -13.09 -31.25
CA PRO A 127 -36.12 -12.94 -32.69
C PRO A 127 -36.68 -14.25 -33.24
N ALA A 128 -37.70 -14.16 -34.10
CA ALA A 128 -38.36 -15.34 -34.64
C ALA A 128 -37.30 -16.31 -35.19
N PRO A 129 -37.41 -17.63 -34.91
CA PRO A 129 -36.38 -18.59 -35.29
C PRO A 129 -36.11 -18.47 -36.78
N LEU A 130 -34.82 -18.34 -37.12
CA LEU A 130 -34.37 -18.16 -38.50
C LEU A 130 -34.45 -19.53 -39.19
N VAL A 131 -35.62 -19.83 -39.77
CA VAL A 131 -35.88 -21.12 -40.42
C VAL A 131 -35.21 -21.12 -41.79
N LEU A 132 -34.03 -21.73 -41.85
CA LEU A 132 -33.27 -21.92 -43.08
C LEU A 132 -33.43 -23.35 -43.59
N GLU A 133 -33.41 -23.51 -44.91
CA GLU A 133 -33.42 -24.85 -45.49
C GLU A 133 -32.10 -25.59 -45.18
N HIS A 134 -32.19 -26.92 -45.07
CA HIS A 134 -31.07 -27.80 -44.76
C HIS A 134 -29.83 -27.54 -45.63
N ARG A 135 -30.01 -27.24 -46.93
CA ARG A 135 -28.91 -26.94 -47.85
C ARG A 135 -28.14 -25.67 -47.44
N VAL A 136 -28.85 -24.66 -46.94
CA VAL A 136 -28.27 -23.39 -46.49
C VAL A 136 -27.52 -23.62 -45.18
N LEU A 137 -28.14 -24.31 -44.22
CA LEU A 137 -27.52 -24.67 -42.94
C LEU A 137 -26.25 -25.52 -43.12
N LYS A 138 -26.29 -26.47 -44.06
CA LYS A 138 -25.11 -27.26 -44.44
C LYS A 138 -23.99 -26.40 -45.03
N SER A 139 -24.32 -25.36 -45.80
CA SER A 139 -23.31 -24.43 -46.34
C SER A 139 -22.70 -23.51 -45.27
N LEU A 140 -23.41 -23.25 -44.18
CA LEU A 140 -22.93 -22.44 -43.06
C LEU A 140 -21.98 -23.20 -42.13
N LEU A 141 -21.88 -24.53 -42.21
CA LEU A 141 -21.05 -25.33 -41.29
C LEU A 141 -19.58 -24.89 -41.27
N GLY A 142 -19.02 -24.45 -42.41
CA GLY A 142 -17.66 -23.93 -42.48
C GLY A 142 -17.50 -22.58 -41.77
N ALA A 143 -18.44 -21.65 -41.96
CA ALA A 143 -18.45 -20.36 -41.28
C ALA A 143 -18.71 -20.51 -39.77
N TRP A 144 -19.61 -21.42 -39.40
CA TRP A 144 -19.89 -21.76 -38.01
C TRP A 144 -18.67 -22.40 -37.32
N ALA A 145 -17.95 -23.29 -38.00
CA ALA A 145 -16.71 -23.87 -37.47
C ALA A 145 -15.62 -22.83 -37.21
N LEU A 146 -15.63 -21.71 -37.95
CA LEU A 146 -14.72 -20.57 -37.79
C LEU A 146 -15.26 -19.46 -36.88
N ALA A 147 -16.41 -19.68 -36.21
CA ALA A 147 -17.09 -18.66 -35.40
C ALA A 147 -17.39 -17.34 -36.16
N ALA A 148 -17.65 -17.43 -37.47
CA ALA A 148 -17.89 -16.30 -38.37
C ALA A 148 -19.38 -16.08 -38.71
N CYS A 149 -20.29 -16.89 -38.14
CA CYS A 149 -21.73 -16.73 -38.28
C CYS A 149 -22.28 -15.61 -37.40
N SER A 150 -23.41 -15.01 -37.79
CA SER A 150 -24.18 -14.13 -36.89
C SER A 150 -24.73 -14.93 -35.69
N ALA A 151 -25.25 -14.24 -34.67
CA ALA A 151 -25.87 -14.88 -33.52
C ALA A 151 -27.10 -15.72 -33.93
N GLU A 152 -27.91 -15.22 -34.86
CA GLU A 152 -29.10 -15.89 -35.37
C GLU A 152 -28.75 -17.11 -36.24
N GLU A 153 -27.73 -17.00 -37.09
CA GLU A 153 -27.23 -18.12 -37.90
C GLU A 153 -26.62 -19.21 -37.02
N THR A 154 -25.87 -18.83 -35.98
CA THR A 154 -25.26 -19.77 -35.03
C THR A 154 -26.32 -20.58 -34.32
N ALA A 155 -27.37 -19.93 -33.80
CA ALA A 155 -28.49 -20.61 -33.16
C ALA A 155 -29.21 -21.57 -34.12
N ALA A 156 -29.46 -21.16 -35.36
CA ALA A 156 -30.12 -22.00 -36.38
C ALA A 156 -29.27 -23.21 -36.79
N VAL A 157 -27.94 -23.05 -36.88
CA VAL A 157 -27.02 -24.17 -37.14
C VAL A 157 -26.99 -25.13 -35.95
N GLU A 158 -26.88 -24.64 -34.72
CA GLU A 158 -26.84 -25.49 -33.52
C GLU A 158 -28.12 -26.32 -33.34
N GLU A 159 -29.28 -25.72 -33.55
CA GLU A 159 -30.57 -26.42 -33.56
C GLU A 159 -30.57 -27.53 -34.63
N HIS A 160 -30.06 -27.22 -35.84
CA HIS A 160 -29.98 -28.19 -36.93
C HIS A 160 -29.03 -29.36 -36.63
N LEU A 161 -27.88 -29.09 -36.00
CA LEU A 161 -26.91 -30.14 -35.62
C LEU A 161 -27.53 -31.14 -34.64
N GLY A 162 -28.44 -30.70 -33.76
CA GLY A 162 -29.19 -31.57 -32.86
C GLY A 162 -30.14 -32.54 -33.60
N GLY A 163 -30.60 -32.17 -34.80
CA GLY A 163 -31.55 -32.96 -35.60
C GLY A 163 -30.94 -33.72 -36.79
N CYS A 164 -29.68 -33.48 -37.15
CA CYS A 164 -29.06 -34.04 -38.37
C CYS A 164 -27.65 -34.59 -38.12
N GLY A 165 -27.55 -35.91 -37.93
CA GLY A 165 -26.27 -36.58 -37.64
C GLY A 165 -25.18 -36.36 -38.70
N SER A 166 -25.53 -36.34 -40.00
CA SER A 166 -24.53 -36.11 -41.05
C SER A 166 -23.92 -34.70 -41.02
N CYS A 167 -24.70 -33.69 -40.61
CA CYS A 167 -24.19 -32.34 -40.43
C CYS A 167 -23.39 -32.20 -39.13
N ALA A 168 -23.78 -32.91 -38.07
CA ALA A 168 -23.01 -32.97 -36.83
C ALA A 168 -21.62 -33.60 -37.04
N ASP A 169 -21.55 -34.70 -37.77
CA ASP A 169 -20.28 -35.36 -38.12
C ASP A 169 -19.39 -34.46 -38.97
N GLU A 170 -19.98 -33.73 -39.92
CA GLU A 170 -19.25 -32.76 -40.75
C GLU A 170 -18.77 -31.56 -39.93
N ALA A 171 -19.62 -31.04 -39.03
CA ALA A 171 -19.26 -29.94 -38.14
C ALA A 171 -18.10 -30.31 -37.19
N LEU A 172 -18.09 -31.54 -36.67
CA LEU A 172 -16.99 -32.07 -35.87
C LEU A 172 -15.69 -32.17 -36.67
N ARG A 173 -15.75 -32.69 -37.91
CA ARG A 173 -14.59 -32.73 -38.82
C ARG A 173 -14.06 -31.33 -39.12
N LEU A 174 -14.95 -30.38 -39.43
CA LEU A 174 -14.57 -29.01 -39.73
C LEU A 174 -13.93 -28.32 -38.52
N ARG A 175 -14.49 -28.48 -37.30
CA ARG A 175 -13.84 -27.96 -36.08
C ARG A 175 -12.48 -28.60 -35.80
N GLY A 176 -12.35 -29.91 -36.04
CA GLY A 176 -11.07 -30.60 -35.97
C GLY A 176 -10.04 -30.03 -36.95
N ALA A 177 -10.46 -29.73 -38.18
CA ALA A 177 -9.61 -29.11 -39.20
C ALA A 177 -9.24 -27.65 -38.85
N VAL A 178 -10.18 -26.86 -38.33
CA VAL A 178 -9.90 -25.49 -37.83
C VAL A 178 -8.86 -25.51 -36.72
N GLY A 179 -8.94 -26.48 -35.80
CA GLY A 179 -7.93 -26.67 -34.75
C GLY A 179 -6.52 -27.00 -35.27
N LEU A 180 -6.39 -27.54 -36.48
CA LEU A 180 -5.10 -27.79 -37.14
C LEU A 180 -4.58 -26.56 -37.92
N LEU A 181 -5.47 -25.62 -38.24
CA LEU A 181 -5.14 -24.38 -38.97
C LEU A 181 -4.80 -23.22 -38.03
N HIS A 182 -5.28 -23.25 -36.79
CA HIS A 182 -4.87 -22.28 -35.79
C HIS A 182 -3.46 -22.60 -35.27
N PRO A 183 -2.52 -21.65 -35.28
CA PRO A 183 -1.35 -21.72 -34.44
C PRO A 183 -1.81 -21.91 -32.98
N PRO A 184 -1.05 -22.61 -32.12
CA PRO A 184 -1.34 -22.58 -30.69
C PRO A 184 -1.26 -21.13 -30.20
N GLU A 185 -2.41 -20.51 -29.96
CA GLU A 185 -2.51 -19.20 -29.34
C GLU A 185 -2.17 -19.34 -27.86
N SER A 186 -1.44 -18.37 -27.30
CA SER A 186 -1.20 -18.36 -25.86
C SER A 186 -2.54 -18.25 -25.13
N LEU A 187 -2.71 -19.01 -24.04
CA LEU A 187 -3.82 -18.85 -23.11
C LEU A 187 -3.68 -17.57 -22.26
N ASP A 188 -2.54 -16.88 -22.38
CA ASP A 188 -2.31 -15.61 -21.72
C ASP A 188 -3.26 -14.57 -22.30
N LEU A 189 -4.19 -14.10 -21.47
CA LEU A 189 -5.03 -12.97 -21.81
C LEU A 189 -4.15 -11.74 -21.95
N ASP A 190 -4.46 -10.89 -22.93
CA ASP A 190 -3.88 -9.56 -23.02
C ASP A 190 -4.02 -8.85 -21.65
N PRO A 191 -2.92 -8.39 -21.02
CA PRO A 191 -2.96 -7.79 -19.69
C PRO A 191 -3.86 -6.54 -19.63
N THR A 192 -4.14 -5.91 -20.77
CA THR A 192 -5.07 -4.78 -20.89
C THR A 192 -6.53 -5.20 -21.00
N LEU A 193 -6.84 -6.47 -21.26
CA LEU A 193 -8.21 -6.97 -21.50
C LEU A 193 -9.13 -6.64 -20.33
N ARG A 194 -8.69 -6.90 -19.10
CA ARG A 194 -9.48 -6.59 -17.89
C ARG A 194 -9.82 -5.10 -17.84
N THR A 195 -8.83 -4.23 -18.05
CA THR A 195 -9.01 -2.78 -18.05
C THR A 195 -9.98 -2.35 -19.13
N ARG A 196 -9.81 -2.83 -20.37
CA ARG A 196 -10.71 -2.51 -21.50
C ARG A 196 -12.15 -2.99 -21.26
N VAL A 197 -12.32 -4.18 -20.68
CA VAL A 197 -13.65 -4.72 -20.34
C VAL A 197 -14.31 -3.88 -19.26
N LEU A 198 -13.59 -3.56 -18.17
CA LEU A 198 -14.12 -2.74 -17.09
C LEU A 198 -14.46 -1.33 -17.56
N GLU A 199 -13.62 -0.72 -18.39
CA GLU A 199 -13.87 0.58 -19.01
C GLU A 199 -15.14 0.53 -19.87
N GLY A 200 -15.26 -0.47 -20.76
CA GLY A 200 -16.48 -0.66 -21.55
C GLY A 200 -17.73 -0.93 -20.71
N CYS A 201 -17.60 -1.60 -19.55
CA CYS A 201 -18.69 -1.79 -18.60
C CYS A 201 -19.09 -0.46 -17.92
N LEU A 202 -18.12 0.35 -17.52
CA LEU A 202 -18.34 1.65 -16.87
C LEU A 202 -18.88 2.70 -17.83
N ASP A 203 -18.48 2.67 -19.10
CA ASP A 203 -19.06 3.52 -20.15
C ASP A 203 -20.54 3.23 -20.37
N ARG A 204 -20.91 1.94 -20.36
CA ARG A 204 -22.31 1.50 -20.48
C ARG A 204 -23.12 1.81 -19.22
N ARG A 205 -22.49 1.71 -18.05
CA ARG A 205 -23.12 1.92 -16.76
C ARG A 205 -22.22 2.77 -15.85
N PRO A 206 -22.26 4.11 -15.99
CA PRO A 206 -21.43 4.97 -15.19
C PRO A 206 -21.78 4.85 -13.70
N PRO A 207 -20.79 4.93 -12.80
CA PRO A 207 -21.05 4.95 -11.37
C PRO A 207 -21.90 6.17 -11.03
N ARG A 208 -22.94 5.99 -10.22
CA ARG A 208 -23.80 7.10 -9.78
C ARG A 208 -23.00 8.17 -9.04
N ILE A 209 -21.94 7.76 -8.35
CA ILE A 209 -21.03 8.63 -7.62
C ILE A 209 -19.61 8.14 -7.96
N PRO A 210 -18.93 8.80 -8.92
CA PRO A 210 -17.58 8.44 -9.28
C PRO A 210 -16.60 8.84 -8.17
N VAL A 211 -15.56 8.02 -7.98
CA VAL A 211 -14.39 8.42 -7.19
C VAL A 211 -13.63 9.48 -7.99
N PRO A 212 -13.22 10.61 -7.37
CA PRO A 212 -12.42 11.62 -8.05
C PRO A 212 -11.12 11.00 -8.57
N GLU A 213 -10.71 11.39 -9.77
CA GLU A 213 -9.53 10.81 -10.42
C GLU A 213 -8.26 10.90 -9.57
N TRP A 214 -8.06 12.01 -8.84
CA TRP A 214 -6.92 12.20 -7.93
C TRP A 214 -6.98 11.33 -6.66
N ALA A 215 -8.15 10.81 -6.30
CA ALA A 215 -8.33 9.89 -5.16
C ALA A 215 -8.28 8.41 -5.57
N ALA A 216 -8.36 8.10 -6.87
CA ALA A 216 -8.37 6.73 -7.38
C ALA A 216 -7.12 5.90 -6.98
N PRO A 217 -5.89 6.47 -6.91
CA PRO A 217 -4.74 5.73 -6.40
C PRO A 217 -4.92 5.28 -4.94
N TYR A 218 -5.44 6.14 -4.06
CA TYR A 218 -5.67 5.80 -2.65
C TYR A 218 -6.72 4.69 -2.51
N ASP A 219 -7.84 4.79 -3.23
CA ASP A 219 -8.89 3.76 -3.25
C ASP A 219 -8.33 2.40 -3.73
N ALA A 220 -7.51 2.41 -4.79
CA ALA A 220 -6.90 1.20 -5.32
C ALA A 220 -5.89 0.56 -4.35
N GLU A 221 -4.95 1.33 -3.78
CA GLU A 221 -3.91 0.76 -2.92
C GLU A 221 -4.46 0.30 -1.56
N THR A 222 -5.44 1.00 -1.00
CA THR A 222 -6.12 0.53 0.23
C THR A 222 -6.93 -0.73 -0.01
N ALA A 223 -7.60 -0.86 -1.16
CA ALA A 223 -8.29 -2.11 -1.53
C ALA A 223 -7.33 -3.28 -1.74
N ARG A 224 -6.16 -3.04 -2.34
CA ARG A 224 -5.11 -4.06 -2.53
C ARG A 224 -4.51 -4.51 -1.21
N LEU A 225 -4.21 -3.57 -0.30
CA LEU A 225 -3.75 -3.91 1.04
C LEU A 225 -4.83 -4.66 1.83
N ASP A 226 -6.10 -4.26 1.75
CA ASP A 226 -7.19 -5.00 2.42
C ASP A 226 -7.34 -6.43 1.91
N ALA A 227 -7.08 -6.69 0.63
CA ALA A 227 -7.05 -8.03 0.05
C ALA A 227 -5.91 -8.88 0.66
N LEU A 228 -4.68 -8.34 0.72
CA LEU A 228 -3.57 -8.99 1.42
C LEU A 228 -3.95 -9.31 2.88
N LEU A 229 -4.47 -8.34 3.62
CA LEU A 229 -4.84 -8.49 5.03
C LEU A 229 -5.99 -9.49 5.26
N GLN A 230 -6.81 -9.74 4.24
CA GLN A 230 -7.86 -10.74 4.25
C GLN A 230 -7.31 -12.17 4.08
N ASP A 231 -6.21 -12.33 3.34
CA ASP A 231 -5.59 -13.63 3.03
C ASP A 231 -4.71 -14.15 4.16
N ILE A 232 -4.07 -13.26 4.93
CA ILE A 232 -3.17 -13.64 6.03
C ILE A 232 -3.92 -14.14 7.28
N GLY A 233 -3.33 -15.14 7.94
CA GLY A 233 -3.78 -15.74 9.19
C GLY A 233 -3.53 -14.88 10.43
N GLY A 234 -4.16 -15.26 11.56
CA GLY A 234 -4.11 -14.47 12.80
C GLY A 234 -2.72 -14.28 13.40
N ALA A 235 -1.81 -15.26 13.24
CA ALA A 235 -0.44 -15.19 13.75
C ALA A 235 0.41 -14.18 12.98
N GLU A 236 0.20 -14.05 11.66
CA GLU A 236 0.96 -13.17 10.77
C GLU A 236 0.76 -11.68 11.08
N TRP A 237 -0.35 -11.31 11.75
CA TRP A 237 -0.54 -9.96 12.29
C TRP A 237 0.54 -9.52 13.29
N HIS A 238 1.29 -10.48 13.84
CA HIS A 238 2.37 -10.26 14.81
C HIS A 238 3.76 -10.47 14.16
N ALA A 239 3.81 -10.76 12.86
CA ALA A 239 5.07 -10.88 12.13
C ALA A 239 5.86 -9.56 12.24
N PRO A 240 7.18 -9.63 12.48
CA PRO A 240 8.00 -8.45 12.71
C PRO A 240 8.19 -7.67 11.41
N VAL A 241 7.88 -6.37 11.43
CA VAL A 241 8.14 -5.44 10.33
C VAL A 241 9.16 -4.41 10.77
N ARG A 242 10.00 -3.94 9.84
CA ARG A 242 10.94 -2.85 10.07
C ARG A 242 10.59 -1.68 9.15
N LEU A 243 9.95 -0.67 9.71
CA LEU A 243 9.77 0.61 9.03
C LEU A 243 11.13 1.27 8.82
N ARG A 244 11.34 1.84 7.64
CA ARG A 244 12.57 2.54 7.26
C ARG A 244 12.22 3.91 6.70
N TRP A 245 13.05 4.90 7.01
CA TRP A 245 12.98 6.24 6.43
C TRP A 245 14.36 6.88 6.53
N PHE A 246 14.51 8.08 5.97
CA PHE A 246 15.76 8.83 5.97
C PHE A 246 15.63 10.05 6.88
N ASP A 247 16.52 10.18 7.86
CA ASP A 247 16.57 11.34 8.76
C ASP A 247 17.93 12.02 8.66
N GLY A 248 17.91 13.31 8.32
CA GLY A 248 19.11 14.10 8.13
C GLY A 248 19.98 13.55 7.00
N ASP A 249 21.05 12.84 7.36
CA ASP A 249 22.01 12.23 6.43
C ASP A 249 22.13 10.71 6.59
N SER A 250 21.19 10.08 7.31
CA SER A 250 21.29 8.65 7.62
C SER A 250 19.94 7.92 7.53
N PRO A 251 19.94 6.66 7.07
CA PRO A 251 18.77 5.82 7.17
C PRO A 251 18.46 5.49 8.64
N VAL A 252 17.19 5.58 9.01
CA VAL A 252 16.66 5.26 10.34
C VAL A 252 15.64 4.13 10.19
N SER A 253 15.44 3.35 11.26
CA SER A 253 14.42 2.32 11.26
C SER A 253 13.74 2.12 12.60
N ARG A 254 12.51 1.64 12.56
CA ARG A 254 11.68 1.28 13.72
C ARG A 254 11.15 -0.12 13.58
N ARG A 255 11.32 -0.94 14.63
CA ARG A 255 10.72 -2.28 14.69
C ARG A 255 9.27 -2.17 15.12
N THR A 256 8.39 -2.90 14.44
CA THR A 256 6.97 -3.01 14.74
C THR A 256 6.45 -4.37 14.29
N THR A 257 5.14 -4.55 14.19
CA THR A 257 4.47 -5.73 13.63
C THR A 257 3.57 -5.33 12.47
N VAL A 258 3.05 -6.30 11.70
CA VAL A 258 2.00 -6.05 10.68
C VAL A 258 0.85 -5.22 11.26
N ALA A 259 0.33 -5.60 12.43
CA ALA A 259 -0.71 -4.81 13.10
C ALA A 259 -0.24 -3.39 13.48
N GLY A 260 1.02 -3.23 13.86
CA GLY A 260 1.62 -1.93 14.13
C GLY A 260 1.75 -1.04 12.88
N VAL A 261 2.00 -1.62 11.71
CA VAL A 261 1.99 -0.90 10.42
C VAL A 261 0.58 -0.41 10.09
N ILE A 262 -0.44 -1.24 10.25
CA ILE A 262 -1.83 -0.82 10.01
C ILE A 262 -2.26 0.26 11.02
N ALA A 263 -1.81 0.16 12.28
CA ALA A 263 -2.01 1.22 13.27
C ALA A 263 -1.33 2.54 12.86
N HIS A 264 -0.12 2.47 12.30
CA HIS A 264 0.58 3.63 11.73
C HIS A 264 -0.23 4.26 10.59
N LEU A 265 -0.66 3.46 9.59
CA LEU A 265 -1.47 3.95 8.46
C LEU A 265 -2.77 4.61 8.94
N LEU A 266 -3.51 3.96 9.84
CA LEU A 266 -4.72 4.50 10.46
C LEU A 266 -4.46 5.84 11.15
N SER A 267 -3.35 5.93 11.89
CA SER A 267 -3.01 7.14 12.66
C SER A 267 -2.72 8.31 11.74
N VAL A 268 -1.92 8.10 10.69
CA VAL A 268 -1.49 9.17 9.78
C VAL A 268 -2.59 9.55 8.77
N ASP A 269 -3.38 8.59 8.28
CA ASP A 269 -4.58 8.86 7.47
C ASP A 269 -5.61 9.72 8.23
N GLY A 270 -5.56 9.70 9.57
CA GLY A 270 -6.31 10.60 10.42
C GLY A 270 -6.06 12.09 10.16
N LEU A 271 -4.90 12.50 9.62
CA LEU A 271 -4.67 13.89 9.17
C LEU A 271 -5.66 14.31 8.08
N VAL A 272 -5.88 13.41 7.11
CA VAL A 272 -6.84 13.62 6.03
C VAL A 272 -8.28 13.55 6.56
N ALA A 273 -8.55 12.63 7.48
CA ALA A 273 -9.86 12.51 8.13
C ALA A 273 -10.26 13.81 8.83
N VAL A 274 -9.38 14.36 9.66
CA VAL A 274 -9.61 15.61 10.39
C VAL A 274 -9.79 16.79 9.44
N ALA A 275 -8.98 16.91 8.39
CA ALA A 275 -9.15 17.96 7.39
C ALA A 275 -10.54 17.89 6.73
N LEU A 276 -11.02 16.67 6.44
CA LEU A 276 -12.36 16.43 5.89
C LEU A 276 -13.51 16.60 6.90
N GLY A 277 -13.21 16.91 8.16
CA GLY A 277 -14.20 17.05 9.23
C GLY A 277 -14.77 15.70 9.72
N LEU A 278 -14.04 14.61 9.49
CA LEU A 278 -14.35 13.29 10.02
C LEU A 278 -13.72 13.10 11.41
N GLU A 279 -14.11 12.03 12.10
CA GLU A 279 -13.58 11.69 13.42
C GLU A 279 -12.07 11.36 13.35
N ASP A 280 -11.30 11.87 14.31
CA ASP A 280 -9.89 11.50 14.46
C ASP A 280 -9.80 10.11 15.12
N PRO A 281 -9.13 9.11 14.52
CA PRO A 281 -8.93 7.80 15.14
C PRO A 281 -8.12 7.84 16.44
N LEU A 282 -7.39 8.92 16.72
CA LEU A 282 -6.73 9.14 18.00
C LEU A 282 -7.67 9.73 19.06
N GLY A 283 -8.88 10.19 18.70
CA GLY A 283 -9.82 10.80 19.64
C GLY A 283 -9.18 11.86 20.53
N SER A 284 -9.47 11.82 21.83
CA SER A 284 -8.88 12.72 22.83
C SER A 284 -7.44 12.40 23.24
N THR A 285 -6.86 11.29 22.74
CA THR A 285 -5.45 10.92 22.96
C THR A 285 -4.53 11.39 21.83
N GLY A 286 -5.05 12.16 20.87
CA GLY A 286 -4.26 12.83 19.85
C GLY A 286 -3.16 13.70 20.48
N PRO A 287 -2.04 13.94 19.75
CA PRO A 287 -1.00 14.82 20.24
C PRO A 287 -1.62 16.18 20.60
N ALA A 288 -1.33 16.65 21.81
CA ALA A 288 -1.81 17.97 22.28
C ALA A 288 -1.14 19.15 21.54
N SER A 289 -0.34 18.87 20.50
CA SER A 289 0.31 19.89 19.69
C SER A 289 -0.67 20.46 18.67
N ASP A 290 -0.62 21.77 18.49
CA ASP A 290 -1.31 22.48 17.40
C ASP A 290 -0.77 22.10 16.00
N ASP A 291 0.30 21.30 15.95
CA ASP A 291 1.00 20.87 14.73
C ASP A 291 1.25 19.34 14.75
N PRO A 292 0.32 18.53 14.20
CA PRO A 292 0.41 17.07 14.28
C PRO A 292 1.31 16.50 13.18
N THR A 293 2.47 15.95 13.54
CA THR A 293 3.35 15.23 12.61
C THR A 293 2.91 13.77 12.43
N PRO A 294 3.13 13.15 11.25
CA PRO A 294 2.94 11.71 11.02
C PRO A 294 3.58 10.83 12.11
N GLU A 295 4.89 11.00 12.37
CA GLU A 295 5.61 10.33 13.45
C GLU A 295 4.96 10.54 14.83
N GLY A 296 4.62 11.78 15.17
CA GLY A 296 4.02 12.12 16.47
C GLY A 296 2.67 11.42 16.68
N ARG A 297 1.85 11.32 15.63
CA ARG A 297 0.56 10.61 15.63
C ARG A 297 0.74 9.11 15.77
N THR A 298 1.65 8.51 15.01
CA THR A 298 1.99 7.09 15.08
C THR A 298 2.43 6.69 16.49
N GLU A 299 3.37 7.46 17.05
CA GLU A 299 3.90 7.20 18.39
C GLU A 299 2.87 7.48 19.49
N ALA A 300 1.96 8.45 19.31
CA ALA A 300 0.83 8.65 20.23
C ALA A 300 -0.12 7.44 20.24
N TYR A 301 -0.45 6.89 19.08
CA TYR A 301 -1.28 5.69 18.98
C TYR A 301 -0.65 4.49 19.68
N TRP A 302 0.63 4.22 19.37
CA TRP A 302 1.34 3.09 19.95
C TRP A 302 1.51 3.21 21.46
N ARG A 303 1.78 4.41 22.00
CA ARG A 303 1.83 4.63 23.45
C ARG A 303 0.48 4.55 24.14
N GLY A 304 -0.59 4.97 23.46
CA GLY A 304 -1.96 4.93 23.99
C GLY A 304 -2.53 3.51 24.08
N SER A 305 -1.94 2.55 23.37
CA SER A 305 -2.39 1.16 23.34
C SER A 305 -1.83 0.39 24.53
N HIS A 306 -2.71 -0.12 25.42
CA HIS A 306 -2.28 -0.90 26.60
C HIS A 306 -1.63 -2.25 26.21
N PHE A 307 -2.03 -2.81 25.08
CA PHE A 307 -1.43 -3.99 24.47
C PHE A 307 -0.95 -3.65 23.06
N PRO A 308 0.05 -4.37 22.52
CA PRO A 308 0.43 -4.24 21.12
C PRO A 308 -0.80 -4.37 20.20
N PRO A 309 -0.89 -3.58 19.11
CA PRO A 309 -1.95 -3.73 18.13
C PRO A 309 -2.08 -5.17 17.63
N THR A 310 -3.32 -5.60 17.40
CA THR A 310 -3.64 -6.92 16.85
C THR A 310 -4.49 -6.78 15.59
N ARG A 311 -4.95 -7.89 15.01
CA ARG A 311 -5.92 -7.92 13.89
C ARG A 311 -7.14 -7.00 14.07
N SER A 312 -7.52 -6.67 15.31
CA SER A 312 -8.62 -5.75 15.59
C SER A 312 -8.47 -4.37 14.95
N VAL A 313 -7.24 -3.93 14.63
CA VAL A 313 -6.98 -2.64 13.98
C VAL A 313 -7.49 -2.57 12.54
N ARG A 314 -7.68 -3.71 11.87
CA ARG A 314 -8.15 -3.77 10.47
C ARG A 314 -9.52 -3.11 10.28
N GLY A 315 -10.45 -3.36 11.20
CA GLY A 315 -11.82 -2.85 11.11
C GLY A 315 -11.85 -1.32 11.05
N PRO A 316 -11.31 -0.62 12.08
CA PRO A 316 -11.21 0.84 12.09
C PRO A 316 -10.44 1.41 10.91
N TRP A 317 -9.31 0.81 10.52
CA TRP A 317 -8.52 1.27 9.37
C TRP A 317 -9.35 1.21 8.07
N ARG A 318 -9.98 0.07 7.80
CA ARG A 318 -10.80 -0.13 6.61
C ARG A 318 -12.01 0.81 6.57
N GLU A 319 -12.66 1.00 7.72
CA GLU A 319 -13.77 1.94 7.84
C GLU A 319 -13.33 3.38 7.55
N GLN A 320 -12.18 3.80 8.09
CA GLN A 320 -11.61 5.12 7.83
C GLN A 320 -11.33 5.30 6.33
N SER A 321 -10.60 4.38 5.69
CA SER A 321 -10.27 4.47 4.25
C SER A 321 -11.53 4.60 3.40
N HIS A 322 -12.57 3.82 3.69
CA HIS A 322 -13.86 3.94 3.02
C HIS A 322 -14.54 5.29 3.26
N ASN A 323 -14.50 5.81 4.48
CA ASN A 323 -15.08 7.11 4.81
C ASN A 323 -14.33 8.27 4.12
N LEU A 324 -13.01 8.19 3.98
CA LEU A 324 -12.21 9.16 3.21
C LEU A 324 -12.65 9.17 1.74
N VAL A 325 -12.62 8.02 1.07
CA VAL A 325 -13.01 7.88 -0.36
C VAL A 325 -14.45 8.31 -0.57
N ARG A 326 -15.36 7.88 0.30
CA ARG A 326 -16.77 8.28 0.26
C ARG A 326 -16.92 9.79 0.34
N THR A 327 -16.30 10.42 1.34
CA THR A 327 -16.44 11.86 1.59
C THR A 327 -15.95 12.69 0.41
N VAL A 328 -14.78 12.36 -0.15
CA VAL A 328 -14.26 13.10 -1.31
C VAL A 328 -15.10 12.89 -2.56
N SER A 329 -15.72 11.71 -2.71
CA SER A 329 -16.63 11.41 -3.83
C SER A 329 -17.93 12.22 -3.76
N PHE A 330 -18.42 12.51 -2.55
CA PHE A 330 -19.61 13.36 -2.36
C PHE A 330 -19.32 14.86 -2.38
N ALA A 331 -18.10 15.29 -2.04
CA ALA A 331 -17.72 16.70 -1.95
C ALA A 331 -17.57 17.40 -3.32
N GLY A 332 -17.64 16.65 -4.43
CA GLY A 332 -17.46 17.17 -5.80
C GLY A 332 -16.01 17.61 -6.09
N GLY A 333 -15.75 18.10 -7.30
CA GLY A 333 -14.39 18.44 -7.76
C GLY A 333 -13.71 19.62 -7.06
N GLY A 334 -14.36 20.30 -6.11
CA GLY A 334 -13.85 21.50 -5.42
C GLY A 334 -13.04 21.24 -4.15
N SER A 335 -13.20 20.07 -3.50
CA SER A 335 -12.56 19.74 -2.22
C SER A 335 -11.05 19.54 -2.31
N GLY A 336 -10.52 19.18 -3.48
CA GLY A 336 -9.09 18.85 -3.68
C GLY A 336 -8.10 20.00 -3.42
N ARG A 337 -8.58 21.20 -3.10
CA ARG A 337 -7.75 22.36 -2.71
C ARG A 337 -7.65 22.59 -1.21
N LEU A 338 -8.46 21.90 -0.41
CA LEU A 338 -8.41 21.97 1.04
C LEU A 338 -7.00 21.66 1.53
N THR A 339 -6.47 22.47 2.44
CA THR A 339 -5.14 22.24 3.02
C THR A 339 -5.18 21.15 4.08
N VAL A 340 -4.23 20.22 4.02
CA VAL A 340 -3.99 19.19 5.03
C VAL A 340 -2.61 19.46 5.66
N PRO A 341 -2.54 19.76 6.97
CA PRO A 341 -1.28 19.96 7.67
C PRO A 341 -0.59 18.61 7.96
N TYR A 342 0.74 18.57 7.80
CA TYR A 342 1.59 17.41 8.07
C TYR A 342 2.64 17.71 9.14
N GLY A 343 2.49 18.80 9.90
CA GLY A 343 3.57 19.33 10.72
C GLY A 343 4.32 20.45 10.00
N GLY A 344 5.60 20.21 9.73
CA GLY A 344 6.49 21.17 9.07
C GLY A 344 6.18 21.51 7.60
N PHE A 345 5.12 20.96 7.01
CA PHE A 345 4.64 21.29 5.68
C PHE A 345 3.14 21.01 5.53
N GLU A 346 2.56 21.50 4.43
CA GLU A 346 1.15 21.30 4.11
C GLU A 346 1.01 20.83 2.67
N LEU A 347 0.01 19.99 2.42
CA LEU A 347 -0.37 19.55 1.09
C LEU A 347 -1.84 19.89 0.82
N PRO A 348 -2.23 20.24 -0.41
CA PRO A 348 -3.64 20.23 -0.77
C PRO A 348 -4.17 18.80 -0.73
N LEU A 349 -5.44 18.62 -0.37
CA LEU A 349 -6.09 17.32 -0.17
C LEU A 349 -5.84 16.34 -1.33
N ARG A 350 -5.84 16.82 -2.57
CA ARG A 350 -5.56 15.97 -3.73
C ARG A 350 -4.14 15.36 -3.70
N ASP A 351 -3.17 16.13 -3.26
CA ASP A 351 -1.77 15.71 -3.15
C ASP A 351 -1.61 14.88 -1.87
N SER A 352 -2.34 15.19 -0.80
CA SER A 352 -2.40 14.35 0.40
C SER A 352 -2.94 12.95 0.09
N MET A 353 -4.00 12.80 -0.71
CA MET A 353 -4.49 11.46 -1.10
C MET A 353 -3.47 10.68 -1.92
N LEU A 354 -2.69 11.35 -2.78
CA LEU A 354 -1.61 10.71 -3.54
C LEU A 354 -0.46 10.29 -2.63
N ASP A 355 -0.09 11.15 -1.67
CA ASP A 355 0.88 10.85 -0.62
C ASP A 355 0.43 9.64 0.21
N ARG A 356 -0.81 9.62 0.70
CA ARG A 356 -1.36 8.49 1.45
C ARG A 356 -1.42 7.21 0.62
N ALA A 357 -1.69 7.31 -0.68
CA ALA A 357 -1.66 6.16 -1.58
C ALA A 357 -0.24 5.59 -1.73
N PHE A 358 0.77 6.45 -1.85
CA PHE A 358 2.18 6.07 -1.89
C PHE A 358 2.59 5.35 -0.59
N GLU A 359 2.29 5.95 0.56
CA GLU A 359 2.58 5.35 1.88
C GLU A 359 1.86 4.01 2.07
N CYS A 360 0.60 3.90 1.66
CA CYS A 360 -0.15 2.65 1.72
C CYS A 360 0.50 1.55 0.87
N TRP A 361 0.97 1.87 -0.34
CA TRP A 361 1.63 0.90 -1.21
C TRP A 361 2.98 0.46 -0.66
N VAL A 362 3.82 1.40 -0.21
CA VAL A 362 5.14 1.11 0.39
C VAL A 362 4.98 0.18 1.59
N HIS A 363 4.09 0.54 2.51
CA HIS A 363 3.87 -0.25 3.72
C HIS A 363 3.12 -1.57 3.48
N ALA A 364 2.32 -1.66 2.42
CA ALA A 364 1.81 -2.95 1.96
C ALA A 364 2.95 -3.86 1.48
N GLY A 365 3.97 -3.30 0.81
CA GLY A 365 5.21 -4.00 0.48
C GLY A 365 5.98 -4.47 1.72
N ASP A 366 6.14 -3.60 2.73
CA ASP A 366 6.76 -3.98 4.01
C ASP A 366 6.06 -5.16 4.69
N ILE A 367 4.72 -5.17 4.65
CA ILE A 367 3.90 -6.25 5.20
C ILE A 367 4.07 -7.51 4.35
N ALA A 368 3.99 -7.38 3.02
CA ALA A 368 4.10 -8.48 2.09
C ALA A 368 5.44 -9.21 2.23
N ASP A 369 6.54 -8.46 2.34
CA ASP A 369 7.88 -9.00 2.60
C ASP A 369 7.96 -9.74 3.95
N ALA A 370 7.27 -9.25 4.99
CA ALA A 370 7.29 -9.85 6.31
C ALA A 370 6.49 -11.16 6.43
N VAL A 371 5.58 -11.42 5.49
CA VAL A 371 4.68 -12.58 5.48
C VAL A 371 4.80 -13.41 4.19
N ASP A 372 5.84 -13.17 3.39
CA ASP A 372 6.13 -13.84 2.12
C ASP A 372 4.95 -13.81 1.12
N TYR A 373 4.26 -12.66 1.01
CA TYR A 373 3.13 -12.47 0.10
C TYR A 373 3.57 -11.82 -1.23
N PRO A 374 3.10 -12.30 -2.39
CA PRO A 374 3.41 -11.67 -3.68
C PRO A 374 2.70 -10.32 -3.82
N TYR A 375 3.45 -9.23 -3.94
CA TYR A 375 2.89 -7.88 -4.04
C TYR A 375 3.54 -7.04 -5.13
N GLU A 376 2.79 -6.79 -6.20
CA GLU A 376 3.28 -6.08 -7.39
C GLU A 376 3.30 -4.54 -7.22
N PRO A 377 4.01 -3.79 -8.09
CA PRO A 377 3.88 -2.34 -8.13
C PRO A 377 2.45 -1.84 -8.46
N PRO A 378 2.14 -0.55 -8.22
CA PRO A 378 0.87 0.06 -8.59
C PRO A 378 0.65 0.06 -10.10
N ALA A 379 -0.61 0.22 -10.52
CA ALA A 379 -0.92 0.41 -11.93
C ALA A 379 -0.09 1.59 -12.49
N PRO A 380 0.44 1.51 -13.73
CA PRO A 380 1.39 2.50 -14.24
C PRO A 380 0.92 3.96 -14.14
N ARG A 381 -0.36 4.20 -14.42
CA ARG A 381 -1.00 5.53 -14.29
C ARG A 381 -1.08 6.06 -12.86
N HIS A 382 -1.20 5.17 -11.87
CA HIS A 382 -1.21 5.54 -10.45
C HIS A 382 0.23 5.82 -10.00
N LEU A 383 1.16 4.93 -10.36
CA LEU A 383 2.59 5.11 -10.09
C LEU A 383 3.11 6.44 -10.63
N HIS A 384 2.78 6.78 -11.89
CA HIS A 384 3.14 8.06 -12.49
C HIS A 384 2.69 9.27 -11.67
N ARG A 385 1.50 9.24 -11.07
CA ARG A 385 0.98 10.34 -10.24
C ARG A 385 1.69 10.46 -8.90
N MET A 386 2.07 9.33 -8.31
CA MET A 386 2.87 9.32 -7.08
C MET A 386 4.28 9.86 -7.35
N ILE A 387 4.89 9.46 -8.47
CA ILE A 387 6.19 9.96 -8.92
C ILE A 387 6.13 11.47 -9.24
N ASP A 388 5.09 11.92 -9.94
CA ASP A 388 4.87 13.35 -10.21
C ASP A 388 4.80 14.16 -8.92
N LEU A 389 4.04 13.68 -7.92
CA LEU A 389 3.97 14.35 -6.62
C LEU A 389 5.36 14.43 -5.97
N ALA A 390 6.09 13.31 -5.90
CA ALA A 390 7.43 13.29 -5.32
C ALA A 390 8.38 14.26 -6.04
N ALA A 391 8.38 14.26 -7.38
CA ALA A 391 9.17 15.18 -8.19
C ALA A 391 8.82 16.65 -7.92
N ARG A 392 7.52 16.99 -7.79
CA ARG A 392 7.07 18.34 -7.42
C ARG A 392 7.49 18.76 -6.01
N MET A 393 7.71 17.81 -5.10
CA MET A 393 8.15 18.08 -3.72
C MET A 393 9.67 18.28 -3.60
N LEU A 394 10.47 17.80 -4.56
CA LEU A 394 11.94 17.87 -4.51
C LEU A 394 12.50 19.30 -4.31
N PRO A 395 12.02 20.36 -5.01
CA PRO A 395 12.55 21.71 -4.78
C PRO A 395 12.33 22.22 -3.35
N GLY A 396 11.19 21.87 -2.75
CA GLY A 396 10.89 22.18 -1.35
C GLY A 396 11.80 21.41 -0.38
N SER A 397 11.98 20.11 -0.62
CA SER A 397 12.88 19.24 0.16
C SER A 397 14.33 19.73 0.10
N LEU A 398 14.84 20.06 -1.10
CA LEU A 398 16.17 20.67 -1.30
C LEU A 398 16.36 21.93 -0.44
N ALA A 399 15.39 22.84 -0.47
CA ALA A 399 15.47 24.06 0.32
C ALA A 399 15.34 23.82 1.83
N ALA A 400 14.57 22.83 2.26
CA ALA A 400 14.50 22.42 3.67
C ALA A 400 15.86 21.89 4.15
N ARG A 401 16.48 20.96 3.40
CA ARG A 401 17.81 20.42 3.70
C ARG A 401 18.88 21.50 3.82
N ARG A 402 18.93 22.43 2.86
CA ARG A 402 19.88 23.55 2.88
C ARG A 402 19.68 24.47 4.08
N ARG A 403 18.42 24.77 4.46
CA ARG A 403 18.12 25.55 5.68
C ARG A 403 18.54 24.82 6.96
N ALA A 404 18.46 23.49 6.97
CA ALA A 404 18.92 22.66 8.07
C ALA A 404 20.45 22.47 8.12
N GLY A 405 21.20 23.01 7.14
CA GLY A 405 22.66 22.83 7.07
C GLY A 405 23.10 21.43 6.60
N LEU A 406 22.18 20.64 6.04
CA LEU A 406 22.40 19.27 5.56
C LEU A 406 22.79 19.21 4.07
N SER A 407 23.22 20.34 3.51
CA SER A 407 23.82 20.37 2.18
C SER A 407 25.30 20.65 2.30
N ALA A 408 26.10 19.84 1.62
CA ALA A 408 27.54 20.06 1.46
C ALA A 408 27.84 21.29 0.57
N ALA A 409 26.87 21.75 -0.22
CA ALA A 409 27.03 22.78 -1.24
C ALA A 409 26.65 24.17 -0.69
N PRO A 410 27.52 25.19 -0.85
CA PRO A 410 27.12 26.57 -0.63
C PRO A 410 26.01 26.95 -1.62
N VAL A 411 24.99 27.70 -1.17
CA VAL A 411 23.97 28.26 -2.07
C VAL A 411 24.67 29.21 -3.06
N ARG A 412 24.86 28.76 -4.30
CA ARG A 412 25.64 29.50 -5.30
C ARG A 412 24.86 30.67 -5.89
N HIS A 413 23.55 30.50 -6.11
CA HIS A 413 22.70 31.48 -6.77
C HIS A 413 21.22 31.23 -6.42
N LEU A 414 20.52 32.23 -5.90
CA LEU A 414 19.06 32.19 -5.73
C LEU A 414 18.41 32.92 -6.89
N VAL A 415 17.32 32.37 -7.43
CA VAL A 415 16.50 33.05 -8.46
C VAL A 415 15.12 33.38 -7.91
N ALA A 416 14.53 34.46 -8.41
CA ALA A 416 13.16 34.86 -8.07
C ALA A 416 12.16 33.77 -8.50
N ALA A 417 11.02 33.69 -7.79
CA ALA A 417 9.95 32.79 -8.17
C ALA A 417 9.46 33.08 -9.61
N GLY A 418 9.20 32.02 -10.38
CA GLY A 418 8.83 32.11 -11.79
C GLY A 418 10.00 32.33 -12.76
N ALA A 419 11.21 32.63 -12.27
CA ALA A 419 12.39 32.76 -13.12
C ALA A 419 13.03 31.38 -13.39
N PRO A 420 13.64 31.17 -14.58
CA PRO A 420 14.36 29.93 -14.86
C PRO A 420 15.61 29.82 -13.98
N GLY A 421 15.82 28.64 -13.38
CA GLY A 421 17.02 28.31 -12.58
C GLY A 421 17.85 27.20 -13.22
N ARG A 422 19.03 26.92 -12.65
CA ARG A 422 19.73 25.66 -12.92
C ARG A 422 18.79 24.49 -12.63
N SER A 423 18.78 23.52 -13.52
CA SER A 423 17.84 22.40 -13.46
C SER A 423 18.59 21.08 -13.55
N LEU A 424 18.12 20.10 -12.78
CA LEU A 424 18.47 18.71 -12.99
C LEU A 424 17.32 18.05 -13.76
N ARG A 425 17.63 17.33 -14.85
CA ARG A 425 16.66 16.47 -15.51
C ARG A 425 16.57 15.15 -14.75
N LEU A 426 15.36 14.82 -14.29
CA LEU A 426 15.02 13.54 -13.69
C LEU A 426 14.24 12.74 -14.73
N GLU A 427 14.85 11.71 -15.27
CA GLU A 427 14.23 10.73 -16.16
C GLU A 427 13.86 9.50 -15.34
N ILE A 428 12.58 9.12 -15.35
CA ILE A 428 12.12 7.89 -14.75
C ILE A 428 11.69 6.94 -15.85
N GLU A 429 12.29 5.75 -15.87
CA GLU A 429 12.02 4.71 -16.84
C GLU A 429 10.76 3.90 -16.48
N GLY A 430 10.28 3.10 -17.44
CA GLY A 430 9.14 2.20 -17.27
C GLY A 430 7.78 2.83 -17.58
N SER A 431 6.72 2.02 -17.53
CA SER A 431 5.38 2.42 -17.99
C SER A 431 4.69 3.50 -17.15
N GLY A 432 5.16 3.73 -15.92
CA GLY A 432 4.73 4.83 -15.05
C GLY A 432 5.70 6.00 -15.02
N GLY A 433 6.76 5.94 -15.82
CA GLY A 433 7.85 6.91 -15.84
C GLY A 433 7.52 8.23 -16.52
N GLY A 434 8.54 9.05 -16.76
CA GLY A 434 8.41 10.39 -17.35
C GLY A 434 9.69 11.22 -17.20
N ASP A 435 9.62 12.47 -17.64
CA ASP A 435 10.71 13.43 -17.54
C ASP A 435 10.29 14.65 -16.72
N TRP A 436 11.08 15.02 -15.72
CA TRP A 436 10.88 16.22 -14.90
C TRP A 436 12.14 17.08 -14.89
N LEU A 437 11.97 18.41 -14.94
CA LEU A 437 13.06 19.35 -14.71
C LEU A 437 12.95 19.89 -13.30
N ILE A 438 13.87 19.47 -12.43
CA ILE A 438 13.90 19.84 -11.02
C ILE A 438 14.71 21.12 -10.86
N PRO A 439 14.08 22.26 -10.52
CA PRO A 439 14.82 23.49 -10.26
C PRO A 439 15.66 23.37 -9.00
N LEU A 440 16.94 23.76 -9.11
CA LEU A 440 17.92 23.60 -8.04
C LEU A 440 18.14 24.88 -7.22
N ASP A 441 17.83 26.06 -7.78
CA ASP A 441 18.26 27.34 -7.20
C ASP A 441 17.24 27.94 -6.22
N SER A 442 15.93 27.71 -6.41
CA SER A 442 14.91 28.08 -5.43
C SER A 442 13.64 27.23 -5.60
N PRO A 443 12.84 27.01 -4.54
CA PRO A 443 11.60 26.23 -4.64
C PRO A 443 10.57 26.79 -5.62
N GLY A 444 10.57 28.11 -5.82
CA GLY A 444 9.65 28.78 -6.73
C GLY A 444 10.20 28.97 -8.15
N ALA A 445 11.42 28.51 -8.44
CA ALA A 445 12.00 28.62 -9.78
C ALA A 445 11.31 27.67 -10.76
N VAL A 446 11.47 27.95 -12.06
CA VAL A 446 10.95 27.10 -13.13
C VAL A 446 12.10 26.27 -13.71
N GLY A 447 11.85 24.97 -13.91
CA GLY A 447 12.77 24.07 -14.59
C GLY A 447 13.03 24.51 -16.04
N SER A 448 14.26 24.38 -16.52
CA SER A 448 14.70 24.87 -17.83
C SER A 448 15.71 23.93 -18.46
N THR A 449 15.41 23.44 -19.66
CA THR A 449 16.33 22.63 -20.48
C THR A 449 17.57 23.43 -20.90
N GLU A 450 17.43 24.73 -21.16
CA GLU A 450 18.57 25.62 -21.48
C GLU A 450 19.56 25.77 -20.33
N ARG A 451 19.12 25.49 -19.09
CA ARG A 451 19.93 25.57 -17.87
C ARG A 451 20.07 24.21 -17.18
N GLU A 452 19.97 23.13 -17.96
CA GLU A 452 20.24 21.78 -17.47
C GLU A 452 21.72 21.64 -17.11
N VAL A 453 22.00 21.23 -15.87
CA VAL A 453 23.37 21.05 -15.36
C VAL A 453 23.69 19.59 -15.05
N ALA A 454 22.67 18.75 -14.94
CA ALA A 454 22.79 17.35 -14.60
C ALA A 454 21.56 16.56 -15.05
N HIS A 455 21.76 15.26 -15.25
CA HIS A 455 20.74 14.29 -15.61
C HIS A 455 20.84 13.07 -14.70
N VAL A 456 19.71 12.62 -14.17
CA VAL A 456 19.56 11.39 -13.38
C VAL A 456 18.49 10.53 -14.01
N ALA A 457 18.80 9.26 -14.27
CA ALA A 457 17.88 8.26 -14.80
C ALA A 457 17.71 7.09 -13.82
N LEU A 458 16.48 6.70 -13.51
CA LEU A 458 16.14 5.63 -12.56
C LEU A 458 14.90 4.85 -13.03
N ASP A 459 14.77 3.57 -12.66
CA ASP A 459 13.48 2.87 -12.75
C ASP A 459 12.46 3.48 -11.75
N GLY A 460 11.16 3.44 -12.10
CA GLY A 460 10.11 4.00 -11.26
C GLY A 460 10.01 3.39 -9.87
N VAL A 461 10.18 2.07 -9.72
CA VAL A 461 10.16 1.41 -8.42
C VAL A 461 11.40 1.79 -7.61
N GLU A 462 12.56 1.90 -8.26
CA GLU A 462 13.81 2.30 -7.60
C GLU A 462 13.72 3.74 -7.07
N PHE A 463 13.19 4.67 -7.87
CA PHE A 463 12.96 6.04 -7.40
C PHE A 463 12.00 6.07 -6.21
N CYS A 464 10.92 5.28 -6.23
CA CYS A 464 10.00 5.18 -5.12
C CYS A 464 10.64 4.57 -3.86
N ARG A 465 11.51 3.56 -3.99
CA ARG A 465 12.29 3.01 -2.86
C ARG A 465 13.21 4.07 -2.26
N LEU A 466 13.85 4.90 -3.09
CA LEU A 466 14.67 6.01 -2.63
C LEU A 466 13.81 7.02 -1.86
N THR A 467 12.69 7.47 -2.43
CA THR A 467 11.80 8.44 -1.78
C THR A 467 11.14 7.90 -0.51
N ALA A 468 11.02 6.58 -0.37
CA ALA A 468 10.55 5.89 0.82
C ALA A 468 11.67 5.56 1.83
N GLY A 469 12.93 5.97 1.58
CA GLY A 469 14.06 5.69 2.48
C GLY A 469 14.41 4.20 2.62
N HIS A 470 14.01 3.39 1.65
CA HIS A 470 14.30 1.95 1.60
C HIS A 470 15.67 1.64 1.00
N VAL A 471 16.20 2.54 0.18
CA VAL A 471 17.56 2.53 -0.33
C VAL A 471 18.23 3.86 0.00
N SER A 472 19.51 3.84 0.33
CA SER A 472 20.25 5.07 0.58
C SER A 472 20.52 5.83 -0.74
N PRO A 473 20.68 7.17 -0.71
CA PRO A 473 21.04 7.94 -1.89
C PRO A 473 22.30 7.42 -2.61
N GLU A 474 23.27 6.88 -1.85
CA GLU A 474 24.51 6.31 -2.37
C GLU A 474 24.31 4.97 -3.08
N GLU A 475 23.35 4.16 -2.64
CA GLU A 475 23.11 2.80 -3.15
C GLU A 475 22.05 2.75 -4.25
N ALA A 476 21.29 3.84 -4.44
CA ALA A 476 20.25 3.92 -5.45
C ALA A 476 20.82 3.64 -6.85
N ALA A 477 20.17 2.73 -7.58
CA ALA A 477 20.58 2.31 -8.92
C ALA A 477 20.27 3.37 -9.98
N ALA A 478 21.00 4.50 -9.92
CA ALA A 478 20.80 5.67 -10.77
C ALA A 478 21.86 5.80 -11.86
N GLY A 479 21.44 5.99 -13.11
CA GLY A 479 22.27 6.58 -14.15
C GLY A 479 22.51 8.06 -13.84
N GLN A 480 23.75 8.53 -13.95
CA GLN A 480 24.16 9.87 -13.52
C GLN A 480 25.07 10.53 -14.56
N ASP A 481 24.73 11.73 -15.00
CA ASP A 481 25.56 12.56 -15.89
C ASP A 481 25.52 14.05 -15.50
N GLY A 482 26.65 14.74 -15.66
CA GLY A 482 26.79 16.18 -15.35
C GLY A 482 27.27 16.50 -13.92
N ASP A 483 26.71 17.56 -13.32
CA ASP A 483 27.15 18.12 -12.03
C ASP A 483 26.87 17.15 -10.85
N ARG A 484 27.94 16.49 -10.36
CA ARG A 484 27.88 15.53 -9.24
C ARG A 484 27.34 16.11 -7.94
N GLU A 485 27.57 17.40 -7.68
CA GLU A 485 27.07 18.05 -6.47
C GLU A 485 25.55 18.22 -6.54
N ALA A 486 25.04 18.67 -7.69
CA ALA A 486 23.61 18.78 -7.96
C ALA A 486 22.89 17.43 -7.89
N ILE A 487 23.50 16.38 -8.46
CA ILE A 487 22.96 15.01 -8.42
C ILE A 487 22.87 14.53 -6.98
N ARG A 488 23.95 14.65 -6.19
CA ARG A 488 23.95 14.25 -4.78
C ARG A 488 22.89 15.02 -3.98
N GLU A 489 22.78 16.33 -4.16
CA GLU A 489 21.75 17.12 -3.47
C GLU A 489 20.33 16.62 -3.79
N VAL A 490 20.02 16.31 -5.05
CA VAL A 490 18.69 15.82 -5.45
C VAL A 490 18.39 14.42 -4.90
N LEU A 491 19.34 13.48 -4.96
CA LEU A 491 19.13 12.12 -4.41
C LEU A 491 18.90 12.16 -2.90
N PHE A 492 19.64 12.99 -2.17
CA PHE A 492 19.42 13.20 -0.74
C PHE A 492 18.09 13.91 -0.45
N ALA A 493 17.68 14.87 -1.27
CA ALA A 493 16.38 15.51 -1.16
C ALA A 493 15.22 14.55 -1.43
N ALA A 494 15.39 13.62 -2.37
CA ALA A 494 14.42 12.55 -2.63
C ALA A 494 14.28 11.64 -1.42
N ALA A 495 15.39 11.14 -0.86
CA ALA A 495 15.34 10.31 0.36
C ALA A 495 14.68 11.02 1.55
N SER A 496 14.90 12.33 1.69
CA SER A 496 14.33 13.15 2.77
C SER A 496 12.82 13.38 2.67
N LEU A 497 12.15 12.87 1.63
CA LEU A 497 10.68 12.86 1.56
C LEU A 497 10.08 11.79 2.47
N SER A 498 10.82 10.71 2.74
CA SER A 498 10.41 9.64 3.63
C SER A 498 10.28 10.09 5.08
N ARG A 499 9.34 9.48 5.80
CA ARG A 499 9.06 9.75 7.21
C ARG A 499 8.29 8.59 7.83
N MET A 500 8.30 8.49 9.15
CA MET A 500 7.39 7.64 9.93
C MET A 500 6.05 8.35 10.18
#